data_AF-A0A0S8DE70-F1
#
_entry.id   AF-A0A0S8DE70-F1
#
_cell.length_a   1.000
_cell.length_b   1.000
_cell.length_c   1.000
_cell.angle_alpha   90.00
_cell.angle_beta   90.00
_cell.angle_gamma   90.00
#
_symmetry.space_group_name_H-M   'P 1'
#
loop_
_entity.id
_entity.type
_entity.pdbx_description
1 polymer ?
#
loop_
_entity_poly.entity_id
_entity_poly.type
_entity_poly.pdbx_seq_one_letter_code
_entity_poly.pdbx_strand_id
1 'polypeptide(L)'
;MARVLIVADDLTGALDTAGPFAQQGLVTKVVAQPMQCDADSLGGARVVSVNTASRHLPADAAADRVRQCARIFSGQRFDYVFKKIDSTLRGNVVAETIALIEASGRSSALVAPAFPAQGRTVMAGVVHV
;
A
#
# COMPACT_ATOMS: atom_id res chain seq x y z
N MET A 1 -13.11 14.32 7.74
CA MET A 1 -12.30 13.38 8.55
C MET A 1 -11.58 12.45 7.57
N ALA A 2 -10.30 12.13 7.77
CA ALA A 2 -9.41 11.64 6.71
C ALA A 2 -9.70 10.20 6.21
N ARG A 3 -9.36 9.93 4.95
CA ARG A 3 -9.44 8.63 4.25
C ARG A 3 -8.05 8.12 3.88
N VAL A 4 -7.83 6.82 4.02
CA VAL A 4 -6.53 6.15 3.79
C VAL A 4 -6.65 5.11 2.68
N LEU A 5 -5.74 5.16 1.71
CA LEU A 5 -5.50 4.09 0.74
C LEU A 5 -4.22 3.35 1.13
N ILE A 6 -4.31 2.05 1.38
CA ILE A 6 -3.15 1.16 1.56
C ILE A 6 -2.92 0.42 0.24
N VAL A 7 -1.70 0.44 -0.27
CA VAL A 7 -1.28 -0.32 -1.46
C VAL A 7 -0.22 -1.33 -1.02
N ALA A 8 -0.58 -2.61 -0.99
CA ALA A 8 0.29 -3.70 -0.59
C ALA A 8 0.68 -4.59 -1.78
N ASP A 9 1.91 -5.08 -1.78
CA ASP A 9 2.47 -5.95 -2.82
C ASP A 9 1.99 -7.41 -2.72
N ASP A 10 1.45 -7.80 -1.56
CA ASP A 10 0.84 -9.10 -1.29
C ASP A 10 -0.41 -8.99 -0.38
N LEU A 11 -1.22 -10.06 -0.35
CA LEU A 11 -2.50 -10.09 0.36
C LEU A 11 -2.34 -10.13 1.89
N THR A 12 -1.32 -10.80 2.41
CA THR A 12 -1.05 -10.88 3.86
C THR A 12 -0.71 -9.50 4.40
N GLY A 13 0.18 -8.76 3.73
CA GLY A 13 0.51 -7.39 4.06
C GLY A 13 -0.69 -6.46 3.94
N ALA A 14 -1.56 -6.65 2.94
CA ALA A 14 -2.79 -5.88 2.79
C ALA A 14 -3.73 -6.03 4.00
N LEU A 15 -3.91 -7.27 4.46
CA LEU A 15 -4.75 -7.62 5.61
C LEU A 15 -4.14 -7.16 6.94
N ASP A 16 -2.85 -7.44 7.15
CA ASP A 16 -2.09 -7.06 8.35
C ASP A 16 -2.12 -5.55 8.58
N THR A 17 -1.92 -4.77 7.51
CA THR A 17 -1.95 -3.30 7.59
C THR A 17 -3.36 -2.76 7.83
N ALA A 18 -4.39 -3.43 7.29
CA ALA A 18 -5.78 -2.99 7.44
C ALA A 18 -6.38 -3.33 8.82
N GLY A 19 -5.93 -4.42 9.44
CA GLY A 19 -6.45 -4.93 10.72
C GLY A 19 -6.52 -3.89 11.84
N PRO A 20 -5.43 -3.16 12.16
CA PRO A 20 -5.44 -2.13 13.18
C PRO A 20 -6.46 -1.01 12.94
N PHE A 21 -6.69 -0.61 11.69
CA PHE A 21 -7.72 0.39 11.37
C PHE A 21 -9.13 -0.12 11.67
N ALA A 22 -9.41 -1.38 11.31
CA ALA A 22 -10.69 -2.01 11.59
C ALA A 22 -10.91 -2.20 13.10
N GLN A 23 -9.87 -2.54 13.86
CA GLN A 23 -9.93 -2.65 15.32
C GLN A 23 -10.26 -1.31 16.01
N GLN A 24 -9.90 -0.19 15.39
CA GLN A 24 -10.28 1.16 15.85
C GLN A 24 -11.69 1.58 15.39
N GLY A 25 -12.49 0.67 14.82
CA GLY A 25 -13.86 0.92 14.40
C GLY A 25 -14.00 1.68 13.07
N LEU A 26 -12.91 1.86 12.31
CA LEU A 26 -12.98 2.50 11.00
C LEU A 26 -13.54 1.53 9.96
N VAL A 27 -14.50 1.99 9.15
CA VAL A 27 -15.02 1.22 8.02
C VAL A 27 -13.88 0.93 7.05
N THR A 28 -13.42 -0.31 7.05
CA THR A 28 -12.21 -0.74 6.35
C THR A 28 -12.57 -1.81 5.33
N LYS A 29 -12.20 -1.62 4.07
CA LYS A 29 -12.43 -2.58 2.99
C LYS A 29 -11.09 -3.06 2.43
N VAL A 30 -10.96 -4.36 2.20
CA VAL A 30 -9.77 -4.97 1.57
C VAL A 30 -10.17 -5.48 0.19
N VAL A 31 -9.43 -5.08 -0.83
CA VAL A 31 -9.67 -5.44 -2.23
C VAL A 31 -8.57 -6.40 -2.68
N ALA A 32 -8.92 -7.68 -2.79
CA ALA A 32 -7.97 -8.73 -3.16
C ALA A 32 -7.53 -8.64 -4.64
N GLN A 33 -8.44 -8.18 -5.52
CA GLN A 33 -8.24 -8.09 -6.97
C GLN A 33 -8.62 -6.68 -7.48
N PRO A 34 -7.72 -5.69 -7.33
CA PRO A 34 -8.03 -4.28 -7.60
C PRO A 34 -8.49 -3.98 -9.02
N MET A 35 -7.97 -4.68 -10.03
CA MET A 35 -8.32 -4.45 -11.44
C MET A 35 -9.74 -4.91 -11.81
N GLN A 36 -10.36 -5.73 -10.97
CA GLN A 36 -11.72 -6.25 -11.18
C GLN A 36 -12.75 -5.58 -10.26
N CYS A 37 -12.32 -4.58 -9.49
CA CYS A 37 -13.15 -3.92 -8.50
C CYS A 37 -13.68 -2.60 -9.06
N ASP A 38 -15.00 -2.42 -8.95
CA ASP A 38 -15.61 -1.10 -9.10
C ASP A 38 -15.30 -0.26 -7.86
N ALA A 39 -14.49 0.80 -8.02
CA ALA A 39 -14.10 1.68 -6.92
C ALA A 39 -15.29 2.41 -6.29
N ASP A 40 -16.39 2.62 -7.02
CA ASP A 40 -17.58 3.29 -6.49
C ASP A 40 -18.38 2.38 -5.54
N SER A 41 -18.25 1.05 -5.68
CA SER A 41 -18.79 0.07 -4.72
C SER A 41 -18.16 0.15 -3.32
N LEU A 42 -17.05 0.88 -3.18
CA LEU A 42 -16.35 1.03 -1.91
C LEU A 42 -16.97 2.09 -0.98
N GLY A 43 -18.12 2.66 -1.33
CA GLY A 43 -18.87 3.65 -0.55
C GLY A 43 -18.85 3.43 0.96
N GLY A 44 -18.66 4.53 1.72
CA GLY A 44 -18.57 4.53 3.18
C GLY A 44 -17.21 4.10 3.76
N ALA A 45 -16.31 3.52 2.97
CA ALA A 45 -14.99 3.13 3.46
C ALA A 45 -14.13 4.34 3.83
N ARG A 46 -13.54 4.28 5.03
CA ARG A 46 -12.53 5.20 5.52
C ARG A 46 -11.13 4.72 5.22
N VAL A 47 -10.96 3.39 5.13
CA VAL A 47 -9.71 2.75 4.77
C VAL A 47 -9.99 1.75 3.66
N VAL A 48 -9.23 1.86 2.58
CA VAL A 48 -9.24 0.89 1.49
C VAL A 48 -7.84 0.31 1.38
N SER A 49 -7.70 -1.00 1.52
CA SER A 49 -6.43 -1.72 1.36
C SER A 49 -6.49 -2.57 0.11
N VAL A 50 -5.58 -2.34 -0.83
CA VAL A 50 -5.53 -3.07 -2.11
C VAL A 50 -4.32 -3.97 -2.16
N ASN A 51 -4.53 -5.20 -2.64
CA ASN A 51 -3.47 -6.17 -2.92
C ASN A 51 -3.10 -6.13 -4.42
N THR A 52 -1.90 -5.69 -4.75
CA THR A 52 -1.42 -5.65 -6.14
C THR A 52 -0.90 -6.99 -6.63
N ALA A 53 -0.66 -7.96 -5.74
CA ALA A 53 -0.07 -9.27 -6.05
C ALA A 53 1.18 -9.13 -6.94
N SER A 54 2.09 -8.22 -6.55
CA SER A 54 3.21 -7.75 -7.39
C SER A 54 4.60 -8.11 -6.87
N ARG A 55 4.70 -8.66 -5.66
CA ARG A 55 5.99 -9.02 -5.02
C ARG A 55 6.95 -9.80 -5.92
N HIS A 56 6.40 -10.75 -6.68
CA HIS A 56 7.18 -11.72 -7.48
C HIS A 56 7.21 -11.39 -8.97
N LEU A 57 6.71 -10.23 -9.37
CA LEU A 57 6.75 -9.82 -10.77
C LEU A 57 8.11 -9.21 -11.13
N PRO A 58 8.41 -9.14 -12.44
CA PRO A 58 9.35 -8.17 -12.97
C PRO A 58 9.02 -6.74 -12.50
N ALA A 59 10.06 -5.92 -12.28
CA ALA A 59 9.93 -4.61 -11.67
C ALA A 59 9.08 -3.63 -12.49
N ASP A 60 9.18 -3.68 -13.80
CA ASP A 60 8.36 -2.92 -14.77
C ASP A 60 6.88 -3.31 -14.66
N ALA A 61 6.58 -4.62 -14.68
CA ALA A 61 5.23 -5.14 -14.53
C ALA A 61 4.63 -4.80 -13.14
N ALA A 62 5.44 -4.81 -12.09
CA ALA A 62 5.04 -4.39 -10.75
C ALA A 62 4.72 -2.90 -10.68
N ALA A 63 5.57 -2.05 -11.28
CA ALA A 63 5.33 -0.63 -11.38
C ALA A 63 4.01 -0.33 -12.13
N ASP A 64 3.78 -0.98 -13.28
CA ASP A 64 2.55 -0.78 -14.06
C ASP A 64 1.30 -1.22 -13.31
N ARG A 65 1.36 -2.34 -12.59
CA ARG A 65 0.30 -2.81 -11.69
C ARG A 65 -0.07 -1.75 -10.66
N VAL A 66 0.94 -1.14 -10.05
CA VAL A 66 0.76 -0.08 -9.03
C VAL A 66 0.20 1.18 -9.66
N ARG A 67 0.69 1.62 -10.84
CA ARG A 67 0.11 2.77 -11.56
C ARG A 67 -1.36 2.55 -11.89
N GLN A 68 -1.73 1.36 -12.34
CA GLN A 68 -3.12 1.02 -12.62
C GLN A 68 -3.98 1.06 -11.35
N CYS A 69 -3.50 0.48 -10.24
CA CYS A 69 -4.21 0.55 -8.96
C CYS A 69 -4.37 2.00 -8.48
N ALA A 70 -3.31 2.80 -8.56
CA ALA A 70 -3.36 4.22 -8.23
C ALA A 70 -4.41 4.96 -9.09
N ARG A 71 -4.47 4.72 -10.40
CA ARG A 71 -5.50 5.34 -11.25
C ARG A 71 -6.93 4.96 -10.84
N ILE A 72 -7.16 3.72 -10.42
CA ILE A 72 -8.49 3.24 -9.99
C ILE A 72 -8.86 3.82 -8.61
N PHE A 73 -7.93 3.81 -7.66
CA PHE A 73 -8.24 4.10 -6.26
C PHE A 73 -7.70 5.45 -5.78
N SER A 74 -6.53 5.89 -6.22
CA SER A 74 -5.80 7.04 -5.68
C SER A 74 -6.16 8.40 -6.31
N GLY A 75 -7.34 8.58 -6.91
CA GLY A 75 -7.83 9.93 -7.23
C GLY A 75 -7.83 10.85 -5.99
N GLN A 76 -8.37 12.07 -6.08
CA GLN A 76 -8.46 13.01 -4.93
C GLN A 76 -9.38 12.51 -3.77
N ARG A 77 -9.73 11.22 -3.75
CA ARG A 77 -10.57 10.55 -2.79
C ARG A 77 -9.83 10.14 -1.51
N PHE A 78 -8.49 10.17 -1.46
CA PHE A 78 -7.75 9.75 -0.27
C PHE A 78 -6.76 10.81 0.21
N ASP A 79 -6.87 11.15 1.50
CA ASP A 79 -5.99 12.11 2.16
C ASP A 79 -4.59 11.51 2.37
N TYR A 80 -4.53 10.21 2.65
CA TYR A 80 -3.29 9.47 2.85
C TYR A 80 -3.16 8.28 1.90
N VAL A 81 -1.97 8.08 1.37
CA VAL A 81 -1.58 6.90 0.60
C VAL A 81 -0.43 6.22 1.35
N PHE A 82 -0.65 4.97 1.75
CA PHE A 82 0.28 4.16 2.50
C PHE A 82 0.78 3.02 1.61
N LYS A 83 2.04 3.05 1.23
CA LYS A 83 2.67 1.91 0.55
C LYS A 83 3.08 0.88 1.59
N LYS A 84 2.38 -0.24 1.66
CA LYS A 84 2.84 -1.38 2.47
C LYS A 84 3.95 -2.11 1.72
N ILE A 85 5.10 -2.21 2.36
CA ILE A 85 6.29 -2.92 1.86
C ILE A 85 6.70 -4.03 2.83
N ASP A 86 7.49 -4.99 2.36
CA ASP A 86 8.09 -6.01 3.20
C ASP A 86 9.13 -5.40 4.15
N SER A 87 9.11 -5.76 5.43
CA SER A 87 10.04 -5.21 6.43
C SER A 87 11.49 -5.67 6.23
N THR A 88 11.70 -6.74 5.45
CA THR A 88 13.03 -7.19 4.99
C THR A 88 13.35 -6.73 3.57
N LEU A 89 12.59 -5.79 3.03
CA LEU A 89 12.77 -5.16 1.71
C LEU A 89 12.71 -6.12 0.51
N ARG A 90 12.05 -7.28 0.64
CA ARG A 90 11.81 -8.18 -0.49
C ARG A 90 10.83 -7.55 -1.49
N GLY A 91 10.99 -7.91 -2.77
CA GLY A 91 10.12 -7.47 -3.86
C GLY A 91 10.53 -6.13 -4.47
N ASN A 92 9.61 -5.51 -5.21
CA ASN A 92 9.89 -4.37 -6.08
C ASN A 92 9.74 -3.01 -5.36
N VAL A 93 10.29 -2.88 -4.15
CA VAL A 93 10.07 -1.73 -3.25
C VAL A 93 10.29 -0.38 -3.94
N VAL A 94 11.41 -0.22 -4.65
CA VAL A 94 11.77 1.05 -5.31
C VAL A 94 10.84 1.34 -6.48
N ALA A 95 10.71 0.39 -7.41
CA ALA A 95 9.91 0.57 -8.63
C ALA A 95 8.43 0.83 -8.31
N GLU A 96 7.87 0.11 -7.35
CA GLU A 96 6.49 0.29 -6.92
C GLU A 96 6.28 1.61 -6.15
N THR A 97 7.23 2.02 -5.32
CA THR A 97 7.15 3.30 -4.60
C THR A 97 7.17 4.48 -5.56
N ILE A 98 8.10 4.49 -6.51
CA ILE A 98 8.20 5.54 -7.54
C ILE A 98 6.90 5.60 -8.35
N ALA A 99 6.44 4.45 -8.85
CA ALA A 99 5.19 4.36 -9.61
C ALA A 99 3.97 4.89 -8.84
N LEU A 100 3.90 4.63 -7.53
CA LEU A 100 2.82 5.11 -6.69
C LEU A 100 2.88 6.62 -6.47
N ILE A 101 4.07 7.18 -6.20
CA ILE A 101 4.27 8.63 -6.04
C ILE A 101 3.81 9.36 -7.30
N GLU A 102 4.30 8.93 -8.46
CA GLU A 102 3.94 9.49 -9.78
C GLU A 102 2.42 9.42 -10.02
N ALA A 103 1.83 8.23 -9.88
CA ALA A 103 0.43 8.01 -10.25
C ALA A 103 -0.57 8.61 -9.25
N SER A 104 -0.17 8.83 -7.99
CA SER A 104 -1.01 9.47 -6.98
C SER A 104 -0.84 11.00 -6.92
N GLY A 105 0.04 11.58 -7.74
CA GLY A 105 0.31 13.02 -7.76
C GLY A 105 0.99 13.53 -6.49
N ARG A 106 1.69 12.66 -5.75
CA ARG A 106 2.45 13.04 -4.55
C ARG A 106 3.87 13.47 -4.94
N SER A 107 4.49 14.30 -4.11
CA SER A 107 5.84 14.80 -4.36
C SER A 107 6.94 13.99 -3.67
N SER A 108 6.62 13.26 -2.61
CA SER A 108 7.58 12.53 -1.79
C SER A 108 6.92 11.41 -0.99
N ALA A 109 7.75 10.48 -0.47
CA ALA A 109 7.32 9.46 0.47
C ALA A 109 8.25 9.42 1.69
N LEU A 110 7.67 9.15 2.86
CA LEU A 110 8.42 8.76 4.05
C LEU A 110 8.60 7.24 4.03
N VAL A 111 9.84 6.77 4.05
CA VAL A 111 10.17 5.33 4.00
C VAL A 111 10.56 4.86 5.40
N ALA A 112 9.75 3.98 5.98
CA ALA A 112 9.94 3.47 7.34
C ALA A 112 9.58 1.97 7.42
N PRO A 113 10.46 1.06 6.96
CA PRO A 113 10.20 -0.40 6.94
C PRO A 113 10.34 -1.09 8.31
N ALA A 114 10.77 -0.36 9.35
CA ALA A 114 10.99 -0.92 10.68
C ALA A 114 9.71 -1.59 11.22
N PHE A 115 9.86 -2.74 11.87
CA PHE A 115 8.81 -3.42 12.61
C PHE A 115 9.38 -3.97 13.92
N PRO A 116 9.54 -3.13 14.96
CA PRO A 116 10.26 -3.48 16.19
C PRO A 116 9.67 -4.68 16.94
N ALA A 117 8.33 -4.81 16.98
CA ALA A 117 7.66 -5.96 17.61
C ALA A 117 8.03 -7.30 16.95
N GLN A 118 8.58 -7.25 15.74
CA GLN A 118 9.04 -8.37 14.95
C GLN A 118 10.58 -8.42 14.84
N GLY A 119 11.31 -7.61 15.60
CA GLY A 119 12.79 -7.57 15.59
C GLY A 119 13.39 -6.74 14.44
N ARG A 120 12.59 -6.19 13.53
CA ARG A 120 13.10 -5.41 12.40
C ARG A 120 13.29 -3.96 12.79
N THR A 121 14.51 -3.43 12.66
CA THR A 121 14.84 -2.04 13.01
C THR A 121 15.52 -1.32 11.84
N VAL A 122 15.53 0.02 11.89
CA VAL A 122 16.26 0.86 10.95
C VAL A 122 17.23 1.74 11.72
N MET A 123 18.52 1.63 11.43
CA MET A 123 19.58 2.44 12.05
C MET A 123 20.40 3.10 10.96
N ALA A 124 20.51 4.44 11.00
CA ALA A 124 21.21 5.24 9.99
C ALA A 124 20.83 4.88 8.53
N GLY A 125 19.56 4.54 8.29
CA GLY A 125 19.05 4.18 6.96
C GLY A 125 19.22 2.70 6.57
N VAL A 126 19.83 1.87 7.42
CA VAL A 126 20.04 0.44 7.16
C VAL A 126 19.00 -0.39 7.90
N VAL A 127 18.41 -1.38 7.23
CA VAL A 127 17.48 -2.35 7.82
C VAL A 127 18.26 -3.46 8.52
N HIS A 128 17.90 -3.76 9.77
CA HIS A 128 18.44 -4.86 10.57
C HIS A 128 17.32 -5.84 10.95
N VAL A 129 17.66 -7.13 11.04
CA VAL A 129 16.78 -8.24 11.43
C VAL A 129 17.38 -8.97 12.62
#